data_AF-A0A4S4BE94-F1
#
_entry.id   AF-A0A4S4BE94-F1
#
_cell.length_a   1.000
_cell.length_b   1.000
_cell.length_c   1.000
_cell.angle_alpha   90.00
_cell.angle_beta   90.00
_cell.angle_gamma   90.00
#
_symmetry.space_group_name_H-M   'P 1'
#
loop_
_entity.id
_entity.type
_entity.pdbx_description
1 polymer ?
#
loop_
_entity_poly.entity_id
_entity_poly.type
_entity_poly.pdbx_seq_one_letter_code
_entity_poly.pdbx_strand_id
1 'polypeptide(L)'
;MRCARAFLAYCHRPVEQLGGNDIRHFLLYLIQEKKFATKTINLHSAAIRFLFAVTLDRPLNYLQVPRMKNRIGKPEGFHFLEHRTVDHKFGIITDAYITPGNVNEPVVYIERLQRQINTFGLTDLEAVALDSGYLTPYVCKKTIEMNLFAAIADRIRSAIAAKRFISIVFLQT
;
A
#
# COMPACT_ATOMS: atom_id res chain seq x y z
N MET A 1 -13.12 -9.12 23.66
CA MET A 1 -12.30 -10.36 23.62
C MET A 1 -12.86 -11.53 22.79
N ARG A 2 -14.06 -11.45 22.15
CA ARG A 2 -14.64 -12.60 21.41
C ARG A 2 -13.82 -13.06 20.20
N CYS A 3 -13.26 -12.13 19.43
CA CYS A 3 -12.48 -12.44 18.23
C CYS A 3 -11.13 -13.10 18.54
N ALA A 4 -10.43 -12.64 19.57
CA ALA A 4 -9.18 -13.25 20.05
C ALA A 4 -9.43 -14.68 20.58
N ARG A 5 -10.52 -14.88 21.35
CA ARG A 5 -10.90 -16.21 21.83
C ARG A 5 -11.21 -17.18 20.69
N ALA A 6 -11.89 -16.72 19.64
CA ALA A 6 -12.16 -17.54 18.45
C ALA A 6 -10.88 -17.96 17.72
N PHE A 7 -9.88 -17.07 17.65
CA PHE A 7 -8.57 -17.40 17.08
C PHE A 7 -7.85 -18.47 17.91
N LEU A 8 -7.76 -18.29 19.23
CA LEU A 8 -7.12 -19.27 20.12
C LEU A 8 -7.83 -20.63 20.08
N ALA A 9 -9.16 -20.62 20.01
CA ALA A 9 -9.97 -21.83 19.88
C ALA A 9 -9.73 -22.55 18.54
N TYR A 10 -9.43 -21.83 17.45
CA TYR A 10 -9.10 -22.44 16.16
C TYR A 10 -7.70 -23.07 16.16
N CYS A 11 -6.72 -22.43 16.80
CA CYS A 11 -5.34 -22.89 16.73
C CYS A 11 -5.03 -24.11 17.62
N HIS A 12 -5.83 -24.37 18.66
CA HIS A 12 -5.66 -25.48 19.61
C HIS A 12 -4.22 -25.65 20.15
N ARG A 13 -3.48 -24.55 20.25
CA ARG A 13 -2.07 -24.52 20.67
C ARG A 13 -1.83 -23.34 21.60
N PRO A 14 -0.81 -23.43 22.48
CA PRO A 14 -0.45 -22.34 23.38
C PRO A 14 -0.09 -21.08 22.59
N VAL A 15 -0.50 -19.91 23.11
CA VAL A 15 -0.43 -18.62 22.40
C VAL A 15 1.02 -18.21 22.08
N GLU A 16 1.96 -18.68 22.89
CA GLU A 16 3.40 -18.47 22.79
C GLU A 16 3.95 -19.08 21.49
N GLN A 17 3.37 -20.19 21.01
CA GLN A 17 3.81 -20.87 19.79
C GLN A 17 3.13 -20.34 18.52
N LEU A 18 2.15 -19.46 18.65
CA LEU A 18 1.42 -18.90 17.52
C LEU A 18 2.20 -17.76 16.86
N GLY A 19 2.08 -17.64 15.55
CA GLY A 19 2.74 -16.61 14.74
C GLY A 19 1.93 -16.16 13.51
N GLY A 20 2.56 -15.39 12.64
CA GLY A 20 1.91 -14.78 11.47
C GLY A 20 1.29 -15.80 10.50
N ASN A 21 1.84 -17.01 10.40
CA ASN A 21 1.28 -18.06 9.58
C ASN A 21 -0.09 -18.52 10.09
N ASP A 22 -0.24 -18.68 11.41
CA ASP A 22 -1.50 -19.12 12.02
C ASP A 22 -2.59 -18.08 11.87
N ILE A 23 -2.22 -16.81 11.97
CA ILE A 23 -3.12 -15.68 11.72
C ILE A 23 -3.62 -15.74 10.28
N ARG A 24 -2.74 -15.98 9.30
CA ARG A 24 -3.15 -16.14 7.89
C ARG A 24 -4.09 -17.32 7.68
N HIS A 25 -3.79 -18.49 8.25
CA HIS A 25 -4.66 -19.67 8.14
C HIS A 25 -6.04 -19.43 8.79
N PHE A 26 -6.07 -18.78 9.95
CA PHE A 26 -7.33 -18.43 10.60
C PHE A 26 -8.15 -17.43 9.79
N LEU A 27 -7.52 -16.37 9.26
CA LEU A 27 -8.24 -15.41 8.41
C LEU A 27 -8.76 -16.08 7.13
N LEU A 28 -7.99 -17.01 6.55
CA LEU A 28 -8.44 -17.80 5.40
C LEU A 28 -9.63 -18.70 5.74
N TYR A 29 -9.61 -19.37 6.90
CA TYR A 29 -10.74 -20.13 7.43
C TYR A 29 -12.00 -19.28 7.58
N LEU A 30 -11.88 -18.04 8.09
CA LEU A 30 -13.02 -17.13 8.21
C LEU A 30 -13.60 -16.73 6.84
N ILE A 31 -12.77 -16.64 5.81
CA ILE A 31 -13.16 -16.32 4.44
C ILE A 31 -13.86 -17.52 3.80
N GLN A 32 -13.18 -18.67 3.76
CA GLN A 32 -13.60 -19.81 2.94
C GLN A 32 -14.70 -20.62 3.61
N GLU A 33 -14.53 -20.94 4.90
CA GLU A 33 -15.44 -21.83 5.62
C GLU A 33 -16.58 -21.06 6.29
N LYS A 34 -16.26 -19.94 6.96
CA LYS A 34 -17.28 -19.13 7.64
C LYS A 34 -17.97 -18.11 6.75
N LYS A 35 -17.41 -17.80 5.57
CA LYS A 35 -17.96 -16.84 4.60
C LYS A 35 -18.34 -15.50 5.25
N PHE A 36 -17.52 -15.04 6.18
CA PHE A 36 -17.77 -13.79 6.89
C PHE A 36 -17.54 -12.58 5.98
N ALA A 37 -18.31 -11.52 6.21
CA ALA A 37 -18.11 -10.26 5.50
C ALA A 37 -16.73 -9.65 5.78
N THR A 38 -16.19 -8.93 4.80
CA THR A 38 -14.88 -8.26 4.88
C THR A 38 -14.70 -7.43 6.15
N LYS A 39 -15.75 -6.70 6.58
CA LYS A 39 -15.72 -5.89 7.81
C LYS A 39 -15.49 -6.74 9.06
N THR A 40 -16.14 -7.89 9.15
CA THR A 40 -15.99 -8.84 10.26
C THR A 40 -14.59 -9.45 10.29
N ILE A 41 -14.04 -9.82 9.12
CA ILE A 41 -12.70 -10.40 9.03
C ILE A 41 -11.63 -9.38 9.43
N ASN A 42 -11.78 -8.12 9.01
CA ASN A 42 -10.89 -7.04 9.44
C ASN A 42 -10.99 -6.77 10.95
N LEU A 43 -12.17 -6.94 11.56
CA LEU A 43 -12.33 -6.86 13.03
C LEU A 43 -11.56 -7.99 13.74
N HIS A 44 -11.61 -9.22 13.21
CA HIS A 44 -10.81 -10.33 13.71
C HIS A 44 -9.30 -10.04 13.58
N SER A 45 -8.85 -9.59 12.41
CA SER A 45 -7.46 -9.21 12.17
C SER A 45 -6.98 -8.13 13.15
N ALA A 46 -7.77 -7.08 13.38
CA ALA A 46 -7.45 -6.02 14.33
C ALA A 46 -7.35 -6.53 15.77
N ALA A 47 -8.30 -7.37 16.21
CA ALA A 47 -8.30 -7.93 17.55
C ALA A 47 -7.09 -8.85 17.80
N ILE A 48 -6.70 -9.64 16.81
CA ILE A 48 -5.51 -10.50 16.89
C ILE A 48 -4.24 -9.65 16.93
N ARG A 49 -4.13 -8.62 16.08
CA ARG A 49 -2.99 -7.70 16.10
C ARG A 49 -2.83 -7.03 17.47
N PHE A 50 -3.95 -6.60 18.08
CA PHE A 50 -3.94 -6.03 19.43
C PHE A 50 -3.46 -7.05 20.48
N LEU A 51 -3.96 -8.29 20.43
CA LEU A 51 -3.53 -9.36 21.34
C LEU A 51 -2.00 -9.54 21.29
N PHE A 52 -1.43 -9.71 20.11
CA PHE A 52 0.02 -9.94 19.97
C PHE A 52 0.84 -8.71 20.33
N ALA A 53 0.47 -7.53 19.82
CA ALA A 53 1.28 -6.33 19.95
C ALA A 53 1.21 -5.70 21.33
N VAL A 54 0.02 -5.71 21.96
CA VAL A 54 -0.23 -4.97 23.21
C VAL A 54 -0.30 -5.90 24.40
N THR A 55 -0.97 -7.04 24.29
CA THR A 55 -1.16 -7.94 25.43
C THR A 55 0.03 -8.86 25.65
N LEU A 56 0.64 -9.34 24.57
CA LEU A 56 1.76 -10.29 24.64
C LEU A 56 3.13 -9.64 24.41
N ASP A 57 3.15 -8.34 24.07
CA ASP A 57 4.36 -7.59 23.71
C ASP A 57 5.26 -8.33 22.69
N ARG A 58 4.63 -8.94 21.69
CA ARG A 58 5.31 -9.70 20.64
C ARG A 58 5.28 -8.94 19.31
N PRO A 59 6.45 -8.62 18.73
CA PRO A 59 6.51 -7.94 17.44
C PRO A 59 5.97 -8.86 16.34
N LEU A 60 4.83 -8.47 15.75
CA LEU A 60 4.26 -9.14 14.59
C LEU A 60 4.61 -8.37 13.32
N ASN A 61 5.06 -9.06 12.28
CA ASN A 61 5.23 -8.41 10.98
C ASN A 61 3.84 -8.10 10.36
N TYR A 62 3.38 -6.87 10.56
CA TYR A 62 2.07 -6.41 10.10
C TYR A 62 1.92 -6.39 8.58
N LEU A 63 3.02 -6.35 7.83
CA LEU A 63 2.99 -6.44 6.36
C LEU A 63 2.58 -7.85 5.91
N GLN A 64 2.83 -8.86 6.73
CA GLN A 64 2.45 -10.25 6.46
C GLN A 64 1.01 -10.58 6.92
N VAL A 65 0.32 -9.65 7.58
CA VAL A 65 -1.09 -9.82 7.97
C VAL A 65 -1.98 -9.05 7.01
N PRO A 66 -2.54 -9.72 5.99
CA PRO A 66 -3.30 -9.05 4.95
C PRO A 66 -4.57 -8.41 5.52
N ARG A 67 -4.88 -7.22 5.02
CA ARG A 67 -6.17 -6.55 5.24
C ARG A 67 -7.02 -6.76 4.00
N MET A 68 -8.25 -7.25 4.19
CA MET A 68 -9.16 -7.38 3.07
C MET A 68 -9.75 -6.01 2.72
N LYS A 69 -9.60 -5.60 1.47
CA LYS A 69 -10.29 -4.45 0.90
C LYS A 69 -11.46 -4.97 0.07
N ASN A 70 -12.68 -4.56 0.40
CA ASN A 70 -13.81 -4.73 -0.49
C ASN A 70 -13.99 -3.40 -1.23
N ARG A 71 -13.76 -3.41 -2.54
CA ARG A 71 -14.03 -2.28 -3.45
C ARG A 71 -15.15 -2.73 -4.38
N ILE A 72 -16.20 -1.91 -4.48
CA ILE A 72 -17.32 -2.16 -5.40
C ILE A 72 -16.77 -2.39 -6.81
N GLY A 73 -17.10 -3.54 -7.40
CA GLY A 73 -16.65 -3.92 -8.74
C GLY A 73 -15.27 -4.60 -8.84
N LYS A 74 -14.56 -4.84 -7.73
CA LYS A 74 -13.34 -5.67 -7.73
C LYS A 74 -13.60 -7.05 -7.10
N PRO A 75 -12.96 -8.13 -7.60
CA PRO A 75 -13.05 -9.46 -7.00
C PRO A 75 -12.60 -9.45 -5.53
N GLU A 76 -13.25 -10.24 -4.67
CA GLU A 76 -12.78 -10.42 -3.30
C GLU A 76 -11.46 -11.20 -3.28
N GLY A 77 -10.42 -10.67 -2.64
CA GLY A 77 -9.14 -11.37 -2.55
C GLY A 77 -7.98 -10.53 -1.99
N PHE A 78 -6.78 -11.12 -2.04
CA PHE A 78 -5.53 -10.40 -1.77
C PHE A 78 -5.17 -9.54 -2.98
N HIS A 79 -5.05 -8.23 -2.77
CA HIS A 79 -4.66 -7.29 -3.82
C HIS A 79 -3.23 -6.83 -3.59
N PHE A 80 -2.49 -6.68 -4.68
CA PHE A 80 -1.20 -6.01 -4.72
C PHE A 80 -1.33 -4.72 -5.52
N LEU A 81 -0.46 -3.76 -5.24
CA LEU A 81 -0.37 -2.49 -5.94
C LEU A 81 1.01 -2.41 -6.58
N GLU A 82 1.03 -2.28 -7.90
CA GLU A 82 2.25 -1.98 -8.65
C GLU A 82 2.45 -0.47 -8.70
N HIS A 83 3.63 -0.02 -8.27
CA HIS A 83 4.10 1.34 -8.34
C HIS A 83 5.05 1.50 -9.52
N ARG A 84 4.54 2.03 -10.63
CA ARG A 84 5.29 2.18 -11.88
C ARG A 84 5.67 3.63 -12.14
N THR A 85 6.90 3.85 -12.59
CA THR A 85 7.37 5.14 -13.09
C THR A 85 7.85 4.98 -14.53
N VAL A 86 7.55 5.97 -15.37
CA VAL A 86 7.96 5.98 -16.77
C VAL A 86 8.67 7.29 -17.13
N ASP A 87 9.63 7.21 -18.01
CA ASP A 87 10.09 8.38 -18.73
C ASP A 87 9.15 8.64 -19.90
N HIS A 88 8.46 9.78 -19.89
CA HIS A 88 7.48 10.11 -20.92
C HIS A 88 8.09 10.42 -22.28
N LYS A 89 9.34 10.90 -22.29
CA LYS A 89 10.01 11.35 -23.49
C LYS A 89 10.37 10.17 -24.39
N PHE A 90 10.82 9.07 -23.78
CA PHE A 90 11.27 7.87 -24.48
C PHE A 90 10.34 6.66 -24.28
N GLY A 91 9.33 6.76 -23.41
CA GLY A 91 8.36 5.69 -23.15
C GLY A 91 8.93 4.50 -22.39
N ILE A 92 10.02 4.69 -21.64
CA ILE A 92 10.73 3.61 -20.95
C ILE A 92 10.25 3.53 -19.49
N ILE A 93 10.05 2.32 -18.98
CA ILE A 93 9.79 2.09 -17.55
C ILE A 93 11.10 2.25 -16.78
N THR A 94 11.17 3.23 -15.87
CA THR A 94 12.36 3.50 -15.04
C THR A 94 12.28 2.84 -13.67
N ASP A 95 11.07 2.51 -13.21
CA ASP A 95 10.85 1.83 -11.93
C ASP A 95 9.54 1.04 -11.90
N ALA A 96 9.55 -0.12 -11.25
CA ALA A 96 8.37 -0.94 -10.97
C ALA A 96 8.52 -1.58 -9.58
N TYR A 97 7.61 -1.27 -8.66
CA TYR A 97 7.68 -1.71 -7.27
C TYR A 97 6.34 -2.23 -6.75
N ILE A 98 6.29 -3.46 -6.26
CA ILE A 98 5.03 -4.09 -5.84
C ILE A 98 4.88 -3.99 -4.32
N THR A 99 3.70 -3.58 -3.87
CA THR A 99 3.34 -3.55 -2.44
C THR A 99 2.04 -4.32 -2.18
N PRO A 100 1.85 -4.86 -0.96
CA PRO A 100 0.54 -5.32 -0.55
C PRO A 100 -0.49 -4.18 -0.61
N GLY A 101 -1.73 -4.49 -0.97
CA GLY A 101 -2.77 -3.48 -1.18
C GLY A 101 -3.21 -2.71 0.06
N ASN A 102 -2.66 -3.02 1.24
CA ASN A 102 -2.93 -2.29 2.49
C ASN A 102 -1.92 -1.19 2.79
N VAL A 103 -0.87 -1.04 1.97
CA VAL A 103 0.16 -0.01 2.11
C VAL A 103 -0.36 1.36 1.65
N ASN A 104 0.12 2.44 2.29
CA ASN A 104 -0.26 3.80 1.97
C ASN A 104 0.49 4.30 0.71
N GLU A 105 -0.25 4.46 -0.39
CA GLU A 105 0.29 4.78 -1.72
C GLU A 105 1.15 6.07 -1.77
N PRO A 106 0.67 7.23 -1.26
CA PRO A 106 1.46 8.46 -1.13
C PRO A 106 2.84 8.32 -0.50
N VAL A 107 2.98 7.49 0.54
CA VAL A 107 4.26 7.32 1.25
C VAL A 107 5.24 6.55 0.37
N VAL A 108 4.79 5.45 -0.21
CA VAL A 108 5.60 4.63 -1.11
C VAL A 108 6.08 5.44 -2.31
N TYR A 109 5.20 6.25 -2.89
CA TYR A 109 5.54 7.11 -4.02
C TYR A 109 6.75 8.01 -3.73
N ILE A 110 6.76 8.73 -2.60
CA ILE A 110 7.86 9.63 -2.23
C ILE A 110 9.17 8.86 -2.05
N GLU A 111 9.13 7.67 -1.45
CA GLU A 111 10.30 6.80 -1.31
C GLU A 111 10.83 6.33 -2.68
N ARG A 112 9.94 5.98 -3.61
CA ARG A 112 10.31 5.56 -4.98
C ARG A 112 10.90 6.72 -5.78
N LEU A 113 10.34 7.92 -5.65
CA LEU A 113 10.88 9.12 -6.29
C LEU A 113 12.30 9.42 -5.81
N GLN A 114 12.52 9.42 -4.48
CA GLN A 114 13.85 9.64 -3.93
C GLN A 114 14.85 8.59 -4.39
N ARG A 115 14.43 7.31 -4.43
CA ARG A 115 15.28 6.23 -4.96
C ARG A 115 15.69 6.50 -6.41
N GLN A 116 14.76 6.92 -7.27
CA GLN A 116 15.08 7.20 -8.67
C GLN A 116 16.04 8.39 -8.80
N ILE A 117 15.80 9.47 -8.06
CA ILE A 117 16.71 10.62 -8.02
C ILE A 117 18.13 10.17 -7.66
N ASN A 118 18.26 9.37 -6.61
CA ASN A 118 19.54 8.87 -6.14
C ASN A 118 20.19 7.86 -7.12
N THR A 119 19.39 7.03 -7.78
CA THR A 119 19.89 5.95 -8.65
C THR A 119 20.34 6.48 -10.01
N PHE A 120 19.59 7.43 -10.57
CA PHE A 120 19.85 7.99 -11.91
C PHE A 120 20.55 9.35 -11.86
N GLY A 121 20.88 9.86 -10.66
CA GLY A 121 21.57 11.14 -10.50
C GLY A 121 20.76 12.33 -11.03
N LEU A 122 19.45 12.31 -10.82
CA LEU A 122 18.52 13.32 -11.37
C LEU A 122 18.52 14.60 -10.52
N THR A 123 19.68 15.23 -10.38
CA THR A 123 19.84 16.47 -9.60
C THR A 123 19.08 17.65 -10.20
N ASP A 124 18.87 17.62 -11.51
CA ASP A 124 18.25 18.70 -12.28
C ASP A 124 16.78 18.40 -12.60
N LEU A 125 16.15 17.51 -11.83
CA LEU A 125 14.73 17.21 -11.98
C LEU A 125 13.92 18.43 -11.51
N GLU A 126 13.13 19.01 -12.42
CA GLU A 126 12.33 20.21 -12.11
C GLU A 126 10.86 19.88 -11.83
N ALA A 127 10.39 18.75 -12.34
CA ALA A 127 8.97 18.43 -12.33
C ALA A 127 8.68 16.94 -12.43
N VAL A 128 7.56 16.55 -11.83
CA VAL A 128 7.01 15.18 -11.85
C VAL A 128 5.55 15.24 -12.27
N ALA A 129 5.13 14.36 -13.18
CA ALA A 129 3.71 14.21 -13.50
C ALA A 129 3.09 13.07 -12.68
N LEU A 130 1.91 13.30 -12.10
CA LEU A 130 1.25 12.38 -11.20
C LEU A 130 -0.21 12.16 -11.56
N ASP A 131 -0.68 10.93 -11.32
CA ASP A 131 -2.10 10.61 -11.43
C ASP A 131 -2.93 11.34 -10.36
N SER A 132 -4.22 11.55 -10.66
CA SER A 132 -5.19 12.16 -9.76
C SER A 132 -5.24 11.55 -8.36
N GLY A 133 -4.96 10.24 -8.23
CA GLY A 133 -4.91 9.54 -6.93
C GLY A 133 -3.83 10.04 -5.97
N TYR A 134 -2.84 10.80 -6.47
CA TYR A 134 -1.75 11.36 -5.68
C TYR A 134 -1.99 12.79 -5.21
N LEU A 135 -3.13 13.39 -5.55
CA LEU A 135 -3.55 14.69 -5.04
C LEU A 135 -3.84 14.62 -3.53
N THR A 136 -2.78 14.65 -2.73
CA THR A 136 -2.85 14.57 -1.27
C THR A 136 -1.98 15.66 -0.65
N PRO A 137 -2.36 16.25 0.50
CA PRO A 137 -1.53 17.26 1.17
C PRO A 137 -0.10 16.79 1.47
N TYR A 138 0.07 15.49 1.76
CA TYR A 138 1.37 14.88 2.02
C TYR A 138 2.29 14.93 0.78
N VAL A 139 1.79 14.49 -0.38
CA VAL A 139 2.57 14.49 -1.63
C VAL A 139 2.90 15.92 -2.04
N CYS A 140 1.92 16.82 -2.03
CA CYS A 140 2.14 18.23 -2.38
C CYS A 140 3.22 18.88 -1.50
N LYS A 141 3.16 18.65 -0.18
CA LYS A 141 4.18 19.16 0.75
C LYS A 141 5.56 18.61 0.42
N LYS A 142 5.67 17.29 0.19
CA LYS A 142 6.95 16.63 -0.08
C LYS A 142 7.57 17.05 -1.41
N THR A 143 6.77 17.22 -2.46
CA THR A 143 7.28 17.69 -3.76
C THR A 143 7.77 19.13 -3.66
N ILE A 144 7.11 19.99 -2.87
CA ILE A 144 7.59 21.36 -2.60
C ILE A 144 8.91 21.33 -1.81
N GLU A 145 9.02 20.51 -0.77
CA GLU A 145 10.25 20.33 0.00
C GLU A 145 11.42 19.83 -0.87
N MET A 146 11.13 19.03 -1.90
CA MET A 146 12.10 18.55 -2.89
C MET A 146 12.38 19.56 -4.02
N ASN A 147 11.77 20.76 -3.97
CA ASN A 147 11.84 21.78 -5.02
C ASN A 147 11.36 21.28 -6.40
N LEU A 148 10.35 20.41 -6.41
CA LEU A 148 9.76 19.81 -7.61
C LEU A 148 8.38 20.39 -7.90
N PHE A 149 8.14 20.70 -9.17
CA PHE A 149 6.81 21.03 -9.66
C PHE A 149 5.99 19.74 -9.88
N ALA A 150 4.98 19.52 -9.04
CA ALA A 150 4.07 18.38 -9.17
C ALA A 150 2.92 18.71 -10.13
N ALA A 151 3.01 18.18 -11.35
CA ALA A 151 1.95 18.22 -12.35
C ALA A 151 0.93 17.11 -12.09
N ILE A 152 -0.05 17.38 -11.22
CA ILE A 152 -1.07 16.40 -10.85
C ILE A 152 -2.25 16.55 -11.79
N ALA A 153 -2.66 15.47 -12.43
CA ALA A 153 -3.85 15.45 -13.26
C ALA A 153 -5.09 15.66 -12.37
N ASP A 154 -5.56 16.90 -12.26
CA ASP A 154 -6.95 17.18 -11.91
C ASP A 154 -7.78 17.20 -13.21
N ARG A 155 -9.11 17.06 -13.15
CA ARG A 155 -9.98 17.04 -14.36
C ARG A 155 -9.93 18.34 -15.20
N ILE A 156 -9.08 19.29 -14.85
CA ILE A 156 -8.89 20.57 -15.52
C ILE A 156 -7.50 20.58 -16.16
N ARG A 157 -7.50 20.63 -17.50
CA ARG A 157 -6.31 20.61 -18.37
C ARG A 157 -5.37 21.76 -17.98
N SER A 158 -4.15 21.42 -17.59
CA SER A 158 -3.05 22.37 -17.57
C SER A 158 -1.99 21.87 -18.54
N ALA A 159 -1.83 22.57 -19.66
CA ALA A 159 -0.77 22.33 -20.62
C ALA A 159 0.55 22.75 -19.98
N ILE A 160 1.52 21.83 -19.92
CA ILE A 160 2.85 22.14 -19.41
C ILE A 160 3.82 22.09 -20.58
N ALA A 161 4.37 23.24 -20.93
CA ALA A 161 5.39 23.38 -21.95
C ALA A 161 6.79 23.15 -21.33
N ALA A 162 7.60 22.36 -22.04
CA ALA A 162 9.06 22.29 -22.00
C ALA A 162 9.74 22.44 -20.62
N LYS A 163 9.75 21.35 -19.84
CA LYS A 163 10.77 21.09 -18.80
C LYS A 163 11.25 19.63 -18.93
N ARG A 164 12.37 19.28 -18.30
CA ARG A 164 12.77 17.87 -18.15
C ARG A 164 11.79 17.20 -17.18
N PHE A 165 10.84 16.45 -17.74
CA PHE A 165 9.85 15.69 -16.95
C PHE A 165 10.20 14.21 -16.90
N ILE A 166 9.97 13.61 -15.75
CA ILE A 166 9.66 12.18 -15.65
C ILE A 166 8.16 12.12 -15.36
N SER A 167 7.39 11.43 -16.20
CA SER A 167 5.95 11.29 -15.97
C SER A 167 5.67 9.99 -15.28
N ILE A 168 5.14 10.04 -14.07
CA ILE A 168 4.87 8.85 -13.29
C ILE A 168 3.41 8.45 -13.57
N VAL A 169 3.22 7.64 -14.62
CA VAL A 169 1.91 7.08 -14.97
C VAL A 169 1.65 5.85 -14.10
N PHE A 170 0.66 5.95 -13.23
CA PHE A 170 0.27 4.89 -12.32
C PHE A 170 -0.92 4.11 -12.88
N LEU A 171 -0.71 2.85 -13.27
CA LEU A 171 -1.78 1.95 -13.69
C LEU A 171 -2.21 1.09 -12.50
N GLN A 172 -3.36 1.42 -11.89
CA GLN A 172 -4.06 0.46 -11.04
C GLN A 172 -4.69 -0.61 -11.94
N THR A 173 -4.04 -1.76 -12.09
CA THR A 173 -4.73 -2.97 -12.54
C THR A 173 -5.52 -3.60 -11.39
#